data_AF-A0AAW9SQN1-F1
#
_entry.id   AF-A0AAW9SQN1-F1
#
_cell.length_a   1.000
_cell.length_b   1.000
_cell.length_c   1.000
_cell.angle_alpha   90.00
_cell.angle_beta   90.00
_cell.angle_gamma   90.00
#
_symmetry.space_group_name_H-M   'P 1'
#
loop_
_entity.id
_entity.type
_entity.pdbx_description
1 polymer ?
#
loop_
_entity_poly.entity_id
_entity_poly.type
_entity_poly.pdbx_seq_one_letter_code
_entity_poly.pdbx_strand_id
1 'polypeptide(L)'
;MIAVQRDGETMELHRTLRLEGTLFLMALGYLTRLPVPADLPESDDLTVRAVKYQPAVGALVGGIAATVLWLASAVLPGMVAVLLGVAAAIVVTGAFHEDGLADAADGLGAGRDRNQTLHIMNDARLGTYGGLALGLVLALRVALLAAMPPLEAGLALIAAHGVARMGVVHVMARNTSAHLVGLRALMPNVTPDGYRIALASTLVLMVPLVLAVGPLATLFGFVAAVLCAQVVRILFIRRIGGWTGTALAPRSRWAKSASTSASRSGSDGLTRPLSGAPGGKTCSEERYF
;
A
#
# COMPACT_ATOMS: atom_id res chain seq x y z
N MET A 1 45.38 18.85 -2.24
CA MET A 1 44.54 18.25 -3.30
C MET A 1 43.84 16.97 -2.82
N ILE A 2 44.55 16.01 -2.20
CA ILE A 2 43.95 14.77 -1.67
C ILE A 2 42.95 15.00 -0.52
N ALA A 3 43.23 15.93 0.42
CA ALA A 3 42.31 16.23 1.52
C ALA A 3 41.00 16.88 1.04
N VAL A 4 41.08 17.88 0.15
CA VAL A 4 39.90 18.55 -0.44
C VAL A 4 39.03 17.58 -1.25
N GLN A 5 39.63 16.63 -1.96
CA GLN A 5 38.89 15.62 -2.71
C GLN A 5 38.19 14.60 -1.78
N ARG A 6 38.85 14.21 -0.67
CA ARG A 6 38.27 13.36 0.37
C ARG A 6 37.13 14.07 1.13
N ASP A 7 37.24 15.37 1.37
CA ASP A 7 36.21 16.19 2.00
C ASP A 7 34.99 16.36 1.07
N GLY A 8 35.22 16.43 -0.25
CA GLY A 8 34.15 16.41 -1.26
C GLY A 8 33.37 15.10 -1.30
N GLU A 9 34.07 13.95 -1.36
CA GLU A 9 33.46 12.61 -1.39
C GLU A 9 32.65 12.32 -0.12
N THR A 10 33.16 12.71 1.05
CA THR A 10 32.44 12.53 2.31
C THR A 10 31.17 13.36 2.35
N MET A 11 31.20 14.63 1.91
CA MET A 11 30.01 15.47 1.83
C MET A 11 28.95 14.93 0.85
N GLU A 12 29.37 14.35 -0.28
CA GLU A 12 28.47 13.73 -1.25
C GLU A 12 27.82 12.45 -0.72
N LEU A 13 28.59 11.59 -0.05
CA LEU A 13 28.06 10.38 0.59
C LEU A 13 27.02 10.73 1.66
N HIS A 14 27.30 11.72 2.52
CA HIS A 14 26.36 12.15 3.55
C HIS A 14 25.05 12.67 2.97
N ARG A 15 25.10 13.42 1.86
CA ARG A 15 23.89 13.89 1.17
C ARG A 15 23.09 12.73 0.59
N THR A 16 23.76 11.77 -0.03
CA THR A 16 23.12 10.58 -0.61
C THR A 16 22.44 9.73 0.47
N LEU A 17 23.14 9.45 1.58
CA LEU A 17 22.58 8.68 2.70
C LEU A 17 21.38 9.38 3.33
N ARG A 18 21.43 10.70 3.52
CA ARG A 18 20.28 11.48 4.02
C ARG A 18 19.08 11.40 3.09
N LEU A 19 19.31 11.48 1.78
CA LEU A 19 18.27 11.36 0.77
C LEU A 19 17.63 9.97 0.80
N GLU A 20 18.42 8.91 0.78
CA GLU A 20 17.91 7.54 0.83
C GLU A 20 17.18 7.24 2.15
N GLY A 21 17.67 7.75 3.29
CA GLY A 21 16.97 7.67 4.56
C GLY A 21 15.63 8.38 4.54
N THR A 22 15.56 9.55 3.90
CA THR A 22 14.30 10.30 3.71
C THR A 22 13.31 9.50 2.86
N LEU A 23 13.76 8.94 1.74
CA LEU A 23 12.93 8.12 0.86
C LEU A 23 12.38 6.88 1.57
N PHE A 24 13.20 6.22 2.39
CA PHE A 24 12.75 5.10 3.21
C PHE A 24 11.69 5.52 4.24
N LEU A 25 11.91 6.62 4.96
CA LEU A 25 10.94 7.15 5.93
C LEU A 25 9.62 7.58 5.28
N MET A 26 9.67 8.15 4.07
CA MET A 26 8.47 8.46 3.29
C MET A 26 7.68 7.17 2.98
N ALA A 27 8.35 6.11 2.50
CA ALA A 27 7.72 4.82 2.26
C ALA A 27 7.17 4.21 3.57
N LEU A 28 7.90 4.33 4.68
CA LEU A 28 7.52 3.81 5.99
C LEU A 28 6.24 4.49 6.51
N GLY A 29 6.19 5.82 6.50
CA GLY A 29 5.04 6.59 6.96
C GLY A 29 3.81 6.41 6.07
N TYR A 30 4.02 6.10 4.80
CA TYR A 30 2.95 5.81 3.85
C TYR A 30 2.34 4.41 4.08
N LEU A 31 3.16 3.39 4.34
CA LEU A 31 2.72 1.98 4.39
C LEU A 31 2.39 1.47 5.80
N THR A 32 2.76 2.22 6.84
CA THR A 32 2.63 1.80 8.24
C THR A 32 2.10 2.92 9.14
N ARG A 33 1.69 2.56 10.36
CA ARG A 33 1.37 3.48 11.46
C ARG A 33 2.57 3.76 12.36
N LEU A 34 3.78 3.35 11.96
CA LEU A 34 4.98 3.64 12.73
C LEU A 34 5.28 5.15 12.68
N PRO A 35 5.71 5.75 13.80
CA PRO A 35 5.99 7.17 13.85
C PRO A 35 7.18 7.50 12.95
N VAL A 36 7.02 8.52 12.11
CA VAL A 36 8.07 9.10 11.26
C VAL A 36 8.18 10.61 11.52
N PRO A 37 9.34 11.24 11.26
CA PRO A 37 9.51 12.68 11.42
C PRO A 37 8.42 13.50 10.70
N ALA A 38 8.01 14.59 11.34
CA ALA A 38 6.91 15.44 10.92
C ALA A 38 7.24 16.31 9.68
N ASP A 39 8.52 16.56 9.48
CA ASP A 39 9.13 17.56 8.60
C ASP A 39 9.82 16.93 7.38
N LEU A 40 9.38 15.74 6.98
CA LEU A 40 9.86 15.12 5.75
C LEU A 40 9.51 16.00 4.54
N PRO A 41 10.43 16.20 3.58
CA PRO A 41 10.17 16.97 2.38
C PRO A 41 9.07 16.32 1.53
N GLU A 42 8.13 17.14 1.08
CA GLU A 42 7.00 16.73 0.23
C GLU A 42 7.31 17.07 -1.25
N SER A 43 7.52 16.07 -2.11
CA SER A 43 7.53 16.27 -3.56
C SER A 43 7.10 15.03 -4.34
N ASP A 44 6.56 15.22 -5.53
CA ASP A 44 6.14 14.13 -6.42
C ASP A 44 7.34 13.26 -6.83
N ASP A 45 8.49 13.87 -7.15
CA ASP A 45 9.73 13.16 -7.47
C ASP A 45 10.18 12.25 -6.31
N LEU A 46 10.22 12.78 -5.08
CA LEU A 46 10.61 12.00 -3.91
C LEU A 46 9.64 10.86 -3.65
N THR A 47 8.34 11.09 -3.86
CA THR A 47 7.32 10.05 -3.71
C THR A 47 7.54 8.90 -4.70
N VAL A 48 7.83 9.20 -5.97
CA VAL A 48 8.17 8.18 -6.98
C VAL A 48 9.42 7.41 -6.61
N ARG A 49 10.45 8.12 -6.16
CA ARG A 49 11.73 7.51 -5.78
C ARG A 49 11.62 6.65 -4.53
N ALA A 50 10.70 6.97 -3.62
CA ALA A 50 10.43 6.21 -2.40
C ALA A 50 9.78 4.85 -2.68
N VAL A 51 9.10 4.67 -3.83
CA VAL A 51 8.44 3.41 -4.21
C VAL A 51 9.40 2.22 -4.19
N LYS A 52 10.70 2.42 -4.47
CA LYS A 52 11.70 1.33 -4.44
C LYS A 52 11.85 0.67 -3.07
N TYR A 53 11.47 1.36 -1.98
CA TYR A 53 11.55 0.87 -0.61
C TYR A 53 10.31 0.07 -0.16
N GLN A 54 9.29 -0.05 -1.01
CA GLN A 54 8.09 -0.84 -0.73
C GLN A 54 8.39 -2.27 -0.24
N PRO A 55 9.25 -3.08 -0.91
CA PRO A 55 9.61 -4.42 -0.42
C PRO A 55 10.34 -4.42 0.92
N ALA A 56 11.24 -3.45 1.14
CA ALA A 56 11.98 -3.33 2.39
C ALA A 56 11.07 -2.99 3.58
N VAL A 57 10.13 -2.05 3.39
CA VAL A 57 9.10 -1.73 4.39
C VAL A 57 8.16 -2.92 4.62
N GLY A 58 7.82 -3.67 3.56
CA GLY A 58 7.12 -4.94 3.67
C GLY A 58 7.84 -5.93 4.57
N ALA A 59 9.12 -6.17 4.31
CA ALA A 59 9.95 -7.05 5.13
C ALA A 59 10.03 -6.59 6.59
N LEU A 60 10.09 -5.27 6.86
CA LEU A 60 10.04 -4.73 8.22
C LEU A 60 8.72 -5.09 8.92
N VAL A 61 7.57 -4.91 8.25
CA VAL A 61 6.25 -5.31 8.80
C VAL A 61 6.23 -6.82 9.07
N GLY A 62 6.70 -7.62 8.11
CA GLY A 62 6.80 -9.07 8.28
C GLY A 62 7.76 -9.48 9.39
N GLY A 63 8.85 -8.74 9.62
CA GLY A 63 9.80 -8.96 10.70
C GLY A 63 9.21 -8.67 12.08
N ILE A 64 8.40 -7.61 12.21
CA ILE A 64 7.65 -7.32 13.44
C ILE A 64 6.65 -8.46 13.71
N ALA A 65 5.90 -8.87 12.69
CA ALA A 65 4.94 -9.98 12.79
C ALA A 65 5.62 -11.30 13.16
N ALA A 66 6.76 -11.62 12.53
CA ALA A 66 7.55 -12.81 12.81
C ALA A 66 8.12 -12.79 14.23
N THR A 67 8.60 -11.64 14.70
CA THR A 67 9.11 -11.47 16.07
C THR A 67 8.00 -11.75 17.09
N VAL A 68 6.81 -11.18 16.89
CA VAL A 68 5.65 -11.46 17.74
C VAL A 68 5.30 -12.94 17.72
N LEU A 69 5.29 -13.58 16.54
CA LEU A 69 5.03 -15.01 16.40
C LEU A 69 6.06 -15.86 17.15
N TRP A 70 7.36 -15.57 17.03
CA TRP A 70 8.43 -16.34 17.67
C TRP A 70 8.41 -16.19 19.19
N LEU A 71 8.24 -14.97 19.69
CA LEU A 71 8.12 -14.71 21.13
C LEU A 71 6.88 -15.37 21.72
N ALA A 72 5.74 -15.27 21.02
CA ALA A 72 4.50 -15.93 21.45
C ALA A 72 4.64 -17.46 21.42
N SER A 73 5.29 -18.02 20.39
CA SER A 73 5.51 -19.47 20.27
C SER A 73 6.37 -20.05 21.39
N ALA A 74 7.15 -19.24 22.09
CA ALA A 74 7.96 -19.70 23.23
C ALA A 74 7.12 -20.02 24.47
N VAL A 75 5.91 -19.45 24.59
CA VAL A 75 5.10 -19.53 25.82
C VAL A 75 3.61 -19.81 25.58
N LEU A 76 3.12 -19.72 24.34
CA LEU A 76 1.71 -19.91 23.96
C LEU A 76 1.56 -21.04 22.92
N PRO A 77 0.35 -21.63 22.79
CA PRO A 77 0.06 -22.58 21.72
C PRO A 77 0.29 -21.97 20.33
N GLY A 78 0.79 -22.79 19.39
CA GLY A 78 1.18 -22.34 18.06
C GLY A 78 0.10 -21.56 17.30
N MET A 79 -1.17 -21.98 17.41
CA MET A 79 -2.29 -21.27 16.79
C MET A 79 -2.46 -19.84 17.34
N VAL A 80 -2.30 -19.66 18.66
CA VAL A 80 -2.37 -18.34 19.29
C VAL A 80 -1.20 -17.47 18.82
N ALA A 81 0.00 -18.04 18.75
CA ALA A 81 1.19 -17.33 18.27
C ALA A 81 1.04 -16.84 16.81
N VAL A 82 0.49 -17.69 15.92
CA VAL A 82 0.19 -17.33 14.53
C VAL A 82 -0.83 -16.19 14.46
N LEU A 83 -1.93 -16.27 15.22
CA LEU A 83 -2.94 -15.22 15.27
C LEU A 83 -2.36 -13.89 15.76
N LEU A 84 -1.51 -13.91 16.78
CA LEU A 84 -0.83 -12.72 17.29
C LEU A 84 0.15 -12.12 16.26
N GLY A 85 0.90 -12.96 15.53
CA GLY A 85 1.76 -12.51 14.45
C GLY A 85 0.99 -11.83 13.32
N VAL A 86 -0.13 -12.43 12.88
CA VAL A 86 -1.02 -11.83 11.87
C VAL A 86 -1.64 -10.53 12.39
N ALA A 87 -2.13 -10.51 13.63
CA ALA A 87 -2.70 -9.31 14.24
C ALA A 87 -1.67 -8.17 14.34
N ALA A 88 -0.41 -8.47 14.68
CA ALA A 88 0.66 -7.49 14.72
C ALA A 88 0.88 -6.80 13.36
N ALA A 89 0.91 -7.57 12.26
CA ALA A 89 1.00 -7.00 10.91
C ALA A 89 -0.18 -6.06 10.59
N ILE A 90 -1.41 -6.47 10.95
CA ILE A 90 -2.62 -5.67 10.74
C ILE A 90 -2.55 -4.37 11.55
N VAL A 91 -2.15 -4.42 12.82
CA VAL A 91 -2.03 -3.23 13.68
C VAL A 91 -0.96 -2.26 13.16
N VAL A 92 0.22 -2.78 12.81
CA VAL A 92 1.35 -1.97 12.31
C VAL A 92 1.00 -1.31 10.98
N THR A 93 0.28 -1.97 10.10
CA THR A 93 -0.16 -1.38 8.81
C THR A 93 -1.45 -0.58 8.94
N GLY A 94 -2.17 -0.73 10.04
CA GLY A 94 -3.46 -0.10 10.23
C GLY A 94 -4.58 -0.69 9.40
N ALA A 95 -4.52 -1.99 9.12
CA ALA A 95 -5.44 -2.73 8.26
C ALA A 95 -5.55 -2.20 6.82
N PHE A 96 -4.51 -1.50 6.35
CA PHE A 96 -4.56 -0.79 5.07
C PHE A 96 -4.74 -1.71 3.86
N HIS A 97 -4.18 -2.93 3.89
CA HIS A 97 -4.31 -3.90 2.79
C HIS A 97 -5.64 -4.63 2.86
N GLU A 98 -6.06 -4.91 4.09
CA GLU A 98 -7.32 -5.54 4.40
C GLU A 98 -8.48 -4.66 3.93
N ASP A 99 -8.43 -3.35 4.19
CA ASP A 99 -9.37 -2.34 3.69
C ASP A 99 -9.42 -2.36 2.15
N GLY A 100 -8.26 -2.24 1.50
CA GLY A 100 -8.19 -2.27 0.03
C GLY A 100 -8.64 -3.59 -0.61
N LEU A 101 -8.46 -4.73 0.09
CA LEU A 101 -8.98 -6.02 -0.35
C LEU A 101 -10.51 -6.09 -0.24
N ALA A 102 -11.07 -5.55 0.85
CA ALA A 102 -12.52 -5.48 1.04
C ALA A 102 -13.17 -4.59 -0.01
N ASP A 103 -12.65 -3.36 -0.20
CA ASP A 103 -13.11 -2.42 -1.22
C ASP A 103 -13.06 -3.06 -2.61
N ALA A 104 -11.94 -3.71 -2.94
CA ALA A 104 -11.75 -4.41 -4.19
C ALA A 104 -12.80 -5.50 -4.43
N ALA A 105 -13.04 -6.34 -3.42
CA ALA A 105 -13.99 -7.44 -3.52
C ALA A 105 -15.43 -6.92 -3.64
N ASP A 106 -15.83 -5.91 -2.87
CA ASP A 106 -17.16 -5.30 -2.96
C ASP A 106 -17.36 -4.59 -4.31
N GLY A 107 -16.38 -3.80 -4.74
CA GLY A 107 -16.44 -3.09 -6.01
C GLY A 107 -16.53 -4.03 -7.22
N LEU A 108 -15.69 -5.08 -7.24
CA LEU A 108 -15.68 -6.06 -8.34
C LEU A 108 -16.89 -7.01 -8.29
N GLY A 109 -17.33 -7.39 -7.09
CA GLY A 109 -18.42 -8.34 -6.87
C GLY A 109 -19.80 -7.75 -7.11
N ALA A 110 -20.05 -6.51 -6.64
CA ALA A 110 -21.37 -5.88 -6.70
C ALA A 110 -21.52 -4.82 -7.80
N GLY A 111 -20.43 -4.19 -8.27
CA GLY A 111 -20.49 -3.16 -9.31
C GLY A 111 -20.77 -3.74 -10.70
N ARG A 112 -21.73 -3.15 -11.44
CA ARG A 112 -22.11 -3.60 -12.80
C ARG A 112 -21.31 -2.91 -13.90
N ASP A 113 -20.92 -1.67 -13.67
CA ASP A 113 -20.11 -0.86 -14.58
C ASP A 113 -18.97 -0.17 -13.82
N ARG A 114 -18.11 0.54 -14.57
CA ARG A 114 -16.95 1.24 -14.02
C ARG A 114 -17.33 2.24 -12.92
N ASN A 115 -18.35 3.06 -13.16
CA ASN A 115 -18.72 4.14 -12.23
C ASN A 115 -19.31 3.55 -10.95
N GLN A 116 -20.16 2.52 -11.08
CA GLN A 116 -20.73 1.83 -9.92
C GLN A 116 -19.65 1.10 -9.12
N THR A 117 -18.71 0.40 -9.77
CA THR A 117 -17.57 -0.24 -9.08
C THR A 117 -16.76 0.81 -8.31
N LEU A 118 -16.39 1.92 -8.95
CA LEU A 118 -15.63 2.98 -8.27
C LEU A 118 -16.41 3.63 -7.13
N HIS A 119 -17.73 3.81 -7.27
CA HIS A 119 -18.58 4.32 -6.19
C HIS A 119 -18.57 3.37 -4.99
N ILE A 120 -18.76 2.07 -5.21
CA ILE A 120 -18.75 1.05 -4.14
C ILE A 120 -17.39 1.00 -3.45
N MET A 121 -16.28 1.07 -4.20
CA MET A 121 -14.92 1.09 -3.64
C MET A 121 -14.60 2.34 -2.79
N ASN A 122 -15.40 3.39 -2.87
CA ASN A 122 -15.25 4.59 -2.03
C ASN A 122 -16.29 4.65 -0.89
N ASP A 123 -17.18 3.66 -0.82
CA ASP A 123 -18.12 3.52 0.29
C ASP A 123 -17.37 2.96 1.51
N ALA A 124 -17.51 3.61 2.66
CA ALA A 124 -16.84 3.18 3.88
C ALA A 124 -17.47 1.92 4.52
N ARG A 125 -18.61 1.45 4.01
CA ARG A 125 -19.31 0.29 4.53
C ARG A 125 -18.74 -1.01 3.96
N LEU A 126 -18.55 -1.98 4.84
CA LEU A 126 -18.18 -3.34 4.46
C LEU A 126 -19.38 -4.07 3.83
N GLY A 127 -19.24 -4.54 2.60
CA GLY A 127 -20.23 -5.37 1.92
C GLY A 127 -19.97 -6.88 2.11
N THR A 128 -20.89 -7.69 1.59
CA THR A 128 -20.81 -9.15 1.71
C THR A 128 -19.60 -9.74 0.99
N TYR A 129 -19.23 -9.20 -0.18
CA TYR A 129 -18.08 -9.69 -0.93
C TYR A 129 -16.77 -9.34 -0.21
N GLY A 130 -16.66 -8.13 0.34
CA GLY A 130 -15.54 -7.69 1.16
C GLY A 130 -15.39 -8.53 2.42
N GLY A 131 -16.49 -8.78 3.14
CA GLY A 131 -16.49 -9.64 4.33
C GLY A 131 -16.03 -11.07 4.04
N LEU A 132 -16.54 -11.68 2.96
CA LEU A 132 -16.12 -13.02 2.54
C LEU A 132 -14.66 -13.07 2.11
N ALA A 133 -14.19 -12.09 1.34
CA ALA A 133 -12.81 -12.01 0.89
C ALA A 133 -11.84 -11.87 2.08
N LEU A 134 -12.13 -10.97 3.02
CA LEU A 134 -11.36 -10.80 4.25
C LEU A 134 -11.32 -12.10 5.06
N GLY A 135 -12.48 -12.70 5.32
CA GLY A 135 -12.58 -13.94 6.09
C GLY A 135 -11.76 -15.07 5.47
N LEU A 136 -11.92 -15.31 4.16
CA LEU A 136 -11.21 -16.37 3.45
C LEU A 136 -9.70 -16.13 3.41
N VAL A 137 -9.24 -14.91 3.11
CA VAL A 137 -7.81 -14.60 3.02
C VAL A 137 -7.13 -14.68 4.38
N LEU A 138 -7.76 -14.18 5.45
CA LEU A 138 -7.21 -14.28 6.80
C LEU A 138 -7.20 -15.73 7.30
N ALA A 139 -8.27 -16.49 7.07
CA ALA A 139 -8.33 -17.91 7.42
C ALA A 139 -7.25 -18.71 6.69
N LEU A 140 -7.09 -18.50 5.38
CA LEU A 140 -6.05 -19.16 4.59
C LEU A 140 -4.65 -18.80 5.07
N ARG A 141 -4.39 -17.52 5.36
CA ARG A 141 -3.10 -17.05 5.90
C ARG A 141 -2.78 -17.74 7.23
N VAL A 142 -3.74 -17.78 8.16
CA VAL A 142 -3.57 -18.45 9.46
C VAL A 142 -3.37 -19.95 9.28
N ALA A 143 -4.16 -20.62 8.44
CA ALA A 143 -4.05 -22.06 8.20
C ALA A 143 -2.68 -22.45 7.62
N LEU A 144 -2.18 -21.70 6.64
CA LEU A 144 -0.86 -21.94 6.04
C LEU A 144 0.28 -21.75 7.04
N LEU A 145 0.22 -20.69 7.86
CA LEU A 145 1.25 -20.43 8.88
C LEU A 145 1.21 -21.44 10.03
N ALA A 146 0.02 -21.86 10.44
CA ALA A 146 -0.17 -22.87 11.49
C ALA A 146 0.29 -24.28 11.06
N ALA A 147 0.37 -24.53 9.75
CA ALA A 147 0.89 -25.79 9.19
C ALA A 147 2.43 -25.84 9.14
N MET A 148 3.12 -24.77 9.50
CA MET A 148 4.58 -24.66 9.45
C MET A 148 5.19 -24.63 10.86
N PRO A 149 6.43 -25.12 11.04
CA PRO A 149 7.22 -24.84 12.23
C PRO A 149 7.37 -23.32 12.47
N PRO A 150 7.48 -22.85 13.73
CA PRO A 150 7.52 -21.42 14.03
C PRO A 150 8.59 -20.63 13.29
N LEU A 151 9.78 -21.21 13.11
CA LEU A 151 10.88 -20.57 12.37
C LEU A 151 10.47 -20.31 10.91
N GLU A 152 9.98 -21.34 10.22
CA GLU A 152 9.52 -21.27 8.83
C GLU A 152 8.34 -20.31 8.68
N ALA A 153 7.37 -20.36 9.60
CA ALA A 153 6.21 -19.46 9.61
C ALA A 153 6.65 -17.97 9.71
N GLY A 154 7.62 -17.67 10.57
CA GLY A 154 8.18 -16.32 10.69
C GLY A 154 8.93 -15.88 9.44
N LEU A 155 9.75 -16.75 8.85
CA LEU A 155 10.44 -16.45 7.58
C LEU A 155 9.45 -16.25 6.43
N ALA A 156 8.38 -17.06 6.38
CA ALA A 156 7.29 -16.92 5.42
C ALA A 156 6.57 -15.57 5.58
N LEU A 157 6.36 -15.09 6.81
CA LEU A 157 5.78 -13.76 7.06
C LEU A 157 6.65 -12.63 6.51
N ILE A 158 7.96 -12.68 6.74
CA ILE A 158 8.94 -11.69 6.23
C ILE A 158 8.93 -11.68 4.70
N ALA A 159 9.07 -12.86 4.11
CA ALA A 159 9.06 -13.10 2.68
C ALA A 159 7.76 -12.62 2.01
N ALA A 160 6.61 -13.06 2.52
CA ALA A 160 5.29 -12.75 1.97
C ALA A 160 5.00 -11.25 2.01
N HIS A 161 5.31 -10.57 3.13
CA HIS A 161 5.11 -9.12 3.21
C HIS A 161 6.07 -8.36 2.30
N GLY A 162 7.31 -8.81 2.08
CA GLY A 162 8.21 -8.20 1.10
C GLY A 162 7.72 -8.38 -0.34
N VAL A 163 7.37 -9.60 -0.72
CA VAL A 163 6.92 -9.95 -2.09
C VAL A 163 5.61 -9.28 -2.46
N ALA A 164 4.63 -9.24 -1.54
CA ALA A 164 3.34 -8.60 -1.79
C ALA A 164 3.51 -7.12 -2.20
N ARG A 165 4.52 -6.44 -1.66
CA ARG A 165 4.84 -5.05 -1.99
C ARG A 165 5.46 -4.88 -3.35
N MET A 166 6.22 -5.86 -3.82
CA MET A 166 6.69 -5.87 -5.20
C MET A 166 5.52 -5.95 -6.19
N GLY A 167 4.44 -6.65 -5.82
CA GLY A 167 3.20 -6.67 -6.60
C GLY A 167 2.62 -5.26 -6.82
N VAL A 168 2.62 -4.43 -5.78
CA VAL A 168 2.19 -3.03 -5.84
C VAL A 168 3.10 -2.22 -6.76
N VAL A 169 4.43 -2.32 -6.58
CA VAL A 169 5.42 -1.66 -7.45
C VAL A 169 5.21 -2.05 -8.92
N HIS A 170 4.94 -3.33 -9.17
CA HIS A 170 4.70 -3.85 -10.52
C HIS A 170 3.40 -3.31 -11.12
N VAL A 171 2.32 -3.21 -10.34
CA VAL A 171 1.06 -2.62 -10.80
C VAL A 171 1.26 -1.14 -11.14
N MET A 172 1.94 -0.37 -10.29
CA MET A 172 2.23 1.05 -10.54
C MET A 172 3.12 1.25 -11.78
N ALA A 173 4.09 0.37 -12.02
CA ALA A 173 5.01 0.48 -13.15
C ALA A 173 4.38 0.10 -14.50
N ARG A 174 3.26 -0.63 -14.50
CA ARG A 174 2.68 -1.24 -15.72
C ARG A 174 1.26 -0.79 -16.05
N ASN A 175 0.61 -0.02 -15.19
CA ASN A 175 -0.81 0.32 -15.36
C ASN A 175 -1.09 1.77 -15.02
N THR A 176 -2.03 2.36 -15.76
CA THR A 176 -2.58 3.68 -15.49
C THR A 176 -3.49 3.67 -14.26
N SER A 177 -3.54 4.79 -13.54
CA SER A 177 -4.50 4.98 -12.46
C SER A 177 -5.92 5.10 -13.03
N ALA A 178 -6.91 4.50 -12.37
CA ALA A 178 -8.30 4.44 -12.82
C ALA A 178 -9.16 5.68 -12.46
N HIS A 179 -8.58 6.68 -11.78
CA HIS A 179 -9.33 7.84 -11.24
C HIS A 179 -9.81 8.84 -12.30
N LEU A 180 -11.01 9.41 -12.06
CA LEU A 180 -11.72 10.37 -12.92
C LEU A 180 -11.40 11.83 -12.54
N VAL A 181 -10.19 12.33 -12.79
CA VAL A 181 -9.77 13.75 -12.57
C VAL A 181 -9.29 14.07 -11.14
N GLY A 182 -8.19 14.82 -11.05
CA GLY A 182 -7.58 15.35 -9.82
C GLY A 182 -6.10 14.98 -9.64
N LEU A 183 -5.44 15.57 -8.62
CA LEU A 183 -4.00 15.45 -8.32
C LEU A 183 -3.49 13.98 -8.22
N ARG A 184 -4.39 13.02 -7.93
CA ARG A 184 -4.10 11.57 -7.86
C ARG A 184 -4.03 10.86 -9.21
N ALA A 185 -4.45 11.49 -10.31
CA ALA A 185 -4.30 10.99 -11.67
C ALA A 185 -2.84 11.10 -12.20
N LEU A 186 -1.95 11.73 -11.42
CA LEU A 186 -0.58 12.08 -11.79
C LEU A 186 0.48 11.39 -10.93
N MET A 187 0.22 10.21 -10.34
CA MET A 187 1.33 9.45 -9.75
C MET A 187 2.28 9.03 -10.88
N PRO A 188 3.51 9.56 -10.93
CA PRO A 188 4.43 9.25 -12.02
C PRO A 188 4.84 7.78 -11.97
N ASN A 189 5.16 7.25 -13.13
CA ASN A 189 5.64 5.87 -13.28
C ASN A 189 6.84 5.60 -12.37
N VAL A 190 6.93 4.38 -11.84
CA VAL A 190 8.11 3.91 -11.10
C VAL A 190 9.34 4.06 -12.00
N THR A 191 10.41 4.68 -11.48
CA THR A 191 11.66 4.81 -12.22
C THR A 191 12.22 3.41 -12.58
N PRO A 192 12.86 3.22 -13.75
CA PRO A 192 13.43 1.92 -14.12
C PRO A 192 14.39 1.36 -13.06
N ASP A 193 15.22 2.22 -12.48
CA ASP A 193 16.15 1.83 -11.42
C ASP A 193 15.43 1.54 -10.10
N GLY A 194 14.40 2.31 -9.75
CA GLY A 194 13.55 2.03 -8.60
C GLY A 194 12.87 0.67 -8.69
N TYR A 195 12.38 0.30 -9.88
CA TYR A 195 11.81 -1.01 -10.14
C TYR A 195 12.86 -2.13 -9.98
N ARG A 196 14.07 -1.95 -10.53
CA ARG A 196 15.16 -2.93 -10.42
C ARG A 196 15.59 -3.14 -8.97
N ILE A 197 15.71 -2.06 -8.18
CA ILE A 197 16.05 -2.12 -6.76
C ILE A 197 14.96 -2.84 -5.97
N ALA A 198 13.68 -2.54 -6.23
CA ALA A 198 12.55 -3.23 -5.61
C ALA A 198 12.55 -4.74 -5.95
N LEU A 199 12.81 -5.08 -7.22
CA LEU A 199 12.89 -6.47 -7.65
C LEU A 199 14.07 -7.20 -6.98
N ALA A 200 15.27 -6.60 -7.00
CA ALA A 200 16.46 -7.19 -6.39
C ALA A 200 16.28 -7.41 -4.88
N SER A 201 15.75 -6.42 -4.16
CA SER A 201 15.44 -6.56 -2.73
C SER A 201 14.43 -7.68 -2.47
N THR A 202 13.41 -7.82 -3.31
CA THR A 202 12.43 -8.92 -3.21
C THR A 202 13.08 -10.29 -3.40
N LEU A 203 13.97 -10.43 -4.37
CA LEU A 203 14.70 -11.69 -4.61
C LEU A 203 15.61 -12.05 -3.43
N VAL A 204 16.29 -11.07 -2.85
CA VAL A 204 17.12 -11.27 -1.65
C VAL A 204 16.26 -11.73 -0.46
N LEU A 205 15.07 -11.17 -0.29
CA LEU A 205 14.13 -11.55 0.78
C LEU A 205 13.60 -12.99 0.65
N MET A 206 13.68 -13.60 -0.54
CA MET A 206 13.31 -15.01 -0.73
C MET A 206 14.39 -15.98 -0.26
N VAL A 207 15.66 -15.56 -0.16
CA VAL A 207 16.77 -16.47 0.17
C VAL A 207 16.56 -17.19 1.50
N PRO A 208 16.18 -16.54 2.61
CA PRO A 208 15.94 -17.24 3.88
C PRO A 208 14.81 -18.27 3.78
N LEU A 209 13.76 -17.97 3.00
CA LEU A 209 12.65 -18.89 2.81
C LEU A 209 13.04 -20.11 1.97
N VAL A 210 13.85 -19.91 0.92
CA VAL A 210 14.43 -21.01 0.12
C VAL A 210 15.26 -21.94 0.99
N LEU A 211 16.08 -21.39 1.90
CA LEU A 211 16.91 -22.19 2.80
C LEU A 211 16.08 -22.95 3.84
N ALA A 212 14.93 -22.42 4.25
CA ALA A 212 14.09 -23.02 5.28
C ALA A 212 13.12 -24.09 4.75
N VAL A 213 12.43 -23.81 3.64
CA VAL A 213 11.35 -24.66 3.10
C VAL A 213 11.75 -25.37 1.80
N GLY A 214 12.91 -24.99 1.24
CA GLY A 214 13.43 -25.55 0.00
C GLY A 214 13.04 -24.76 -1.26
N PRO A 215 13.80 -24.93 -2.36
CA PRO A 215 13.66 -24.13 -3.57
C PRO A 215 12.35 -24.40 -4.33
N LEU A 216 11.91 -25.66 -4.41
CA LEU A 216 10.68 -26.01 -5.15
C LEU A 216 9.43 -25.45 -4.49
N ALA A 217 9.29 -25.60 -3.17
CA ALA A 217 8.16 -25.06 -2.41
C ALA A 217 8.10 -23.53 -2.52
N THR A 218 9.25 -22.86 -2.37
CA THR A 218 9.36 -21.41 -2.51
C THR A 218 8.99 -20.95 -3.92
N LEU A 219 9.46 -21.66 -4.95
CA LEU A 219 9.13 -21.36 -6.35
C LEU A 219 7.63 -21.52 -6.63
N PHE A 220 7.01 -22.62 -6.22
CA PHE A 220 5.58 -22.83 -6.41
C PHE A 220 4.74 -21.78 -5.69
N GLY A 221 5.09 -21.45 -4.44
CA GLY A 221 4.44 -20.38 -3.68
C GLY A 221 4.55 -19.02 -4.36
N PHE A 222 5.75 -18.67 -4.83
CA PHE A 222 6.01 -17.43 -5.56
C PHE A 222 5.21 -17.35 -6.87
N VAL A 223 5.23 -18.42 -7.68
CA VAL A 223 4.48 -18.49 -8.94
C VAL A 223 2.98 -18.38 -8.69
N ALA A 224 2.44 -19.09 -7.69
CA ALA A 224 1.03 -18.99 -7.32
C ALA A 224 0.64 -17.57 -6.91
N ALA A 225 1.47 -16.90 -6.10
CA ALA A 225 1.25 -15.52 -5.69
C ALA A 225 1.27 -14.54 -6.88
N VAL A 226 2.22 -14.71 -7.82
CA VAL A 226 2.29 -13.89 -9.03
C VAL A 226 1.07 -14.12 -9.91
N LEU A 227 0.66 -15.36 -10.15
CA LEU A 227 -0.52 -15.69 -10.95
C LEU A 227 -1.79 -15.09 -10.34
N CYS A 228 -1.98 -15.23 -9.03
CA CYS A 228 -3.11 -14.63 -8.32
C CYS A 228 -3.12 -13.10 -8.49
N ALA A 229 -1.97 -12.44 -8.28
CA ALA A 229 -1.83 -11.00 -8.47
C ALA A 229 -2.12 -10.56 -9.91
N GLN A 230 -1.69 -11.31 -10.92
CA GLN A 230 -1.98 -11.00 -12.33
C GLN A 230 -3.46 -11.19 -12.68
N VAL A 231 -4.12 -12.22 -12.15
CA VAL A 231 -5.57 -12.42 -12.33
C VAL A 231 -6.32 -11.23 -11.75
N VAL A 232 -6.05 -10.85 -10.50
CA VAL A 232 -6.68 -9.68 -9.87
C VAL A 232 -6.41 -8.42 -10.68
N ARG A 233 -5.16 -8.18 -11.08
CA ARG A 233 -4.80 -7.03 -11.93
C ARG A 233 -5.62 -7.00 -13.23
N ILE A 234 -5.76 -8.13 -13.93
CA ILE A 234 -6.52 -8.20 -15.19
C ILE A 234 -8.01 -7.90 -14.94
N LEU A 235 -8.59 -8.41 -13.86
CA LEU A 235 -9.99 -8.09 -13.48
C LEU A 235 -10.19 -6.59 -13.26
N PHE A 236 -9.26 -5.96 -12.56
CA PHE A 236 -9.23 -4.52 -12.33
C PHE A 236 -9.14 -3.71 -13.63
N ILE A 237 -8.18 -4.04 -14.50
CA ILE A 237 -8.02 -3.36 -15.79
C ILE A 237 -9.28 -3.50 -16.62
N ARG A 238 -9.88 -4.69 -16.67
CA ARG A 238 -11.12 -4.93 -17.43
C ARG A 238 -12.33 -4.19 -16.85
N ARG A 239 -12.44 -4.06 -15.53
CA ARG A 239 -13.62 -3.45 -14.87
C ARG A 239 -13.53 -1.92 -14.80
N ILE A 240 -12.38 -1.38 -14.43
CA ILE A 240 -12.21 0.05 -14.15
C ILE A 240 -11.12 0.75 -14.97
N GLY A 241 -10.40 0.01 -15.83
CA GLY A 241 -9.38 0.59 -16.71
C GLY A 241 -8.04 0.90 -16.04
N GLY A 242 -7.79 0.37 -14.83
CA GLY A 242 -6.56 0.66 -14.09
C GLY A 242 -6.61 0.19 -12.63
N TRP A 243 -5.83 0.86 -11.78
CA TRP A 243 -5.81 0.64 -10.32
C TRP A 243 -6.32 1.88 -9.57
N THR A 244 -6.95 1.70 -8.40
CA THR A 244 -7.40 2.80 -7.55
C THR A 244 -6.42 3.09 -6.42
N GLY A 245 -6.19 4.38 -6.19
CA GLY A 245 -5.40 4.87 -5.06
C GLY A 245 -6.00 4.63 -3.68
N THR A 246 -7.18 4.01 -3.52
CA THR A 246 -7.68 3.56 -2.21
C THR A 246 -6.87 2.37 -1.68
N ALA A 247 -6.29 1.56 -2.57
CA ALA A 247 -5.24 0.59 -2.24
C ALA A 247 -3.86 1.24 -1.96
N LEU A 248 -3.75 2.57 -2.12
CA LEU A 248 -2.52 3.38 -2.11
C LEU A 248 -2.80 4.80 -1.52
N ALA A 249 -3.60 4.92 -0.46
CA ALA A 249 -3.90 6.19 0.20
C ALA A 249 -3.09 6.33 1.50
N PRO A 250 -2.22 7.36 1.64
CA PRO A 250 -1.52 7.61 2.90
C PRO A 250 -2.52 8.04 3.99
N ARG A 251 -2.53 7.33 5.13
CA ARG A 251 -3.37 7.68 6.30
C ARG A 251 -2.62 8.48 7.39
N SER A 252 -1.32 8.72 7.27
CA SER A 252 -0.58 9.58 8.19
C SER A 252 -0.14 10.87 7.49
N ARG A 253 -0.63 12.02 7.96
CA ARG A 253 -0.25 13.40 7.57
C ARG A 253 -0.55 13.87 6.11
N TRP A 254 -0.25 13.10 5.06
CA TRP A 254 -0.41 13.50 3.65
C TRP A 254 -1.87 13.62 3.17
N ALA A 255 -2.82 13.04 3.91
CA ALA A 255 -4.25 13.23 3.66
C ALA A 255 -4.72 14.66 3.95
N LYS A 256 -4.06 15.38 4.89
CA LYS A 256 -4.41 16.76 5.22
C LYS A 256 -3.98 17.73 4.12
N SER A 257 -2.78 17.59 3.56
CA SER A 257 -2.26 18.51 2.53
C SER A 257 -3.08 18.47 1.23
N ALA A 258 -3.56 17.29 0.81
CA ALA A 258 -4.44 17.14 -0.36
C ALA A 258 -5.84 17.75 -0.17
N SER A 259 -6.37 17.76 1.06
CA SER A 259 -7.66 18.41 1.35
C SER A 259 -7.55 19.95 1.35
N THR A 260 -6.42 20.49 1.80
CA THR A 260 -6.17 21.94 1.81
C THR A 260 -5.88 22.52 0.43
N SER A 261 -5.23 21.78 -0.47
CA SER A 261 -4.98 22.27 -1.84
C SER A 261 -6.25 22.28 -2.70
N ALA A 262 -7.14 21.29 -2.55
CA ALA A 262 -8.45 21.29 -3.20
C ALA A 262 -9.37 22.42 -2.72
N SER A 263 -9.25 22.84 -1.45
CA SER A 263 -10.00 23.98 -0.92
C SER A 263 -9.52 25.34 -1.45
N ARG A 264 -8.24 25.45 -1.82
CA ARG A 264 -7.65 26.69 -2.36
C ARG A 264 -7.87 26.87 -3.86
N SER A 265 -8.03 25.80 -4.63
CA SER A 265 -8.36 25.90 -6.06
C SER A 265 -9.84 26.20 -6.33
N GLY A 266 -10.71 26.14 -5.30
CA GLY A 266 -12.14 26.41 -5.41
C GLY A 266 -12.59 27.82 -4.99
N SER A 267 -11.69 28.67 -4.46
CA SER A 267 -12.05 29.98 -3.91
C SER A 267 -11.67 31.20 -4.76
N ASP A 268 -10.89 31.03 -5.82
CA ASP A 268 -10.33 32.17 -6.59
C ASP A 268 -11.11 32.55 -7.85
N GLY A 269 -12.38 32.16 -7.94
CA GLY A 269 -13.23 32.53 -9.05
C GLY A 269 -14.68 32.65 -8.62
N LEU A 270 -15.05 33.76 -7.97
CA LEU A 270 -16.38 34.41 -8.02
C LEU A 270 -16.51 35.49 -6.93
N THR A 271 -15.99 36.69 -7.18
CA THR A 271 -16.55 37.93 -6.58
C THR A 271 -16.40 39.12 -7.54
N ARG A 272 -17.38 39.29 -8.43
CA ARG A 272 -17.80 40.63 -8.89
C ARG A 272 -19.30 40.72 -8.67
N PRO A 273 -19.81 41.72 -7.92
CA PRO A 273 -21.23 41.87 -7.71
C PRO A 273 -21.84 42.54 -8.94
N LEU A 274 -22.79 41.88 -9.59
CA LEU A 274 -23.73 42.56 -10.48
C LEU A 274 -25.01 42.83 -9.70
N SER A 275 -25.31 44.13 -9.60
CA SER A 275 -26.55 44.71 -9.09
C SER A 275 -27.77 44.30 -9.92
N GLY A 276 -28.93 44.09 -9.27
CA GLY A 276 -30.24 44.11 -9.95
C GLY A 276 -31.23 43.07 -9.43
N ALA A 277 -32.13 43.53 -8.56
CA ALA A 277 -33.24 42.81 -7.91
C ALA A 277 -34.37 42.36 -8.89
N PRO A 278 -35.56 41.89 -8.43
CA PRO A 278 -35.89 40.90 -7.39
C PRO A 278 -36.96 39.88 -7.85
N GLY A 279 -37.16 38.82 -7.06
CA GLY A 279 -38.50 38.26 -6.84
C GLY A 279 -38.69 36.77 -7.09
N GLY A 280 -39.16 36.06 -6.06
CA GLY A 280 -40.14 34.99 -6.28
C GLY A 280 -39.80 33.59 -5.72
N LYS A 281 -40.31 33.36 -4.51
CA LYS A 281 -40.98 32.12 -4.05
C LYS A 281 -40.13 30.88 -3.70
N THR A 282 -40.29 30.57 -2.42
CA THR A 282 -40.11 29.32 -1.66
C THR A 282 -40.84 28.10 -2.23
N CYS A 283 -40.21 26.92 -2.15
CA CYS A 283 -40.83 25.58 -2.00
C CYS A 283 -39.70 24.61 -1.61
N SER A 284 -39.45 24.34 -0.32
CA SER A 284 -39.95 23.20 0.47
C SER A 284 -39.83 21.81 -0.19
N GLU A 285 -39.00 20.98 0.46
CA GLU A 285 -39.20 19.56 0.78
C GLU A 285 -39.02 18.44 -0.28
N GLU A 286 -38.23 17.46 0.18
CA GLU A 286 -38.52 16.02 0.21
C GLU A 286 -38.00 15.02 -0.86
N ARG A 287 -37.35 14.00 -0.28
CA ARG A 287 -37.46 12.55 -0.53
C ARG A 287 -36.53 11.87 -1.54
N TYR A 288 -35.62 11.08 -0.95
CA TYR A 288 -35.48 9.62 -1.12
C TYR A 288 -35.86 9.01 -2.48
N PHE A 289 -34.84 8.48 -3.16
CA PHE A 289 -34.74 7.06 -3.53
C PHE A 289 -33.26 6.67 -3.58
#